data_AF-A0A351Y3Q4-F1
#
_entry.id   AF-A0A351Y3Q4-F1
#
_cell.length_a   1.000
_cell.length_b   1.000
_cell.length_c   1.000
_cell.angle_alpha   90.00
_cell.angle_beta   90.00
_cell.angle_gamma   90.00
#
_symmetry.space_group_name_H-M   'P 1'
#
loop_
_entity.id
_entity.type
_entity.pdbx_description
1 polymer ?
#
loop_
_entity_poly.entity_id
_entity_poly.type
_entity_poly.pdbx_seq_one_letter_code
_entity_poly.pdbx_strand_id
1 'polypeptide(L)'
;MKKLFALPVIGLILGAVAIATEIKTNDVLPASQQLSGAVVTCIKTALETKETALISAFTIYQNGALDALNTRKTTLLAAWDKTSKKEIKTTISTVWKTYKTSLTSLKSALSTATKNAWSTYQTEVKTCK
;
A
#
# COMPACT_ATOMS: atom_id res chain seq x y z
N MET A 1 3.19 50.06 -9.65
CA MET A 1 2.20 49.50 -10.60
C MET A 1 1.96 48.03 -10.24
N LYS A 2 0.96 47.76 -9.38
CA LYS A 2 0.58 46.41 -8.95
C LYS A 2 -0.34 45.80 -10.02
N LYS A 3 0.11 44.76 -10.71
CA LYS A 3 -0.76 43.97 -11.61
C LYS A 3 -1.43 42.88 -10.80
N LEU A 4 -2.74 43.06 -10.53
CA LEU A 4 -3.61 41.99 -10.07
C LEU A 4 -3.75 40.97 -11.21
N PHE A 5 -3.26 39.76 -10.98
CA PHE A 5 -3.63 38.60 -11.79
C PHE A 5 -4.90 38.00 -11.22
N ALA A 6 -6.02 38.23 -11.91
CA ALA A 6 -7.28 37.55 -11.66
C ALA A 6 -7.15 36.10 -12.14
N LEU A 7 -7.17 35.16 -11.19
CA LEU A 7 -7.32 33.74 -11.48
C LEU A 7 -8.79 33.45 -11.75
N PRO A 8 -9.16 32.81 -12.88
CA PRO A 8 -10.51 32.29 -13.04
C PRO A 8 -10.70 31.12 -12.07
N VAL A 9 -11.64 31.30 -11.15
CA VAL A 9 -12.23 30.23 -10.33
C VAL A 9 -12.89 29.26 -11.29
N ILE A 10 -12.17 28.21 -11.69
CA ILE A 10 -12.74 27.04 -12.36
C ILE A 10 -13.52 26.31 -11.27
N GLY A 11 -14.81 26.60 -11.18
CA GLY A 11 -15.77 25.82 -10.44
C GLY A 11 -15.75 24.41 -10.98
N LEU A 12 -15.06 23.51 -10.28
CA LEU A 12 -15.14 22.08 -10.52
C LEU A 12 -16.56 21.68 -10.11
N ILE A 13 -17.44 21.57 -11.10
CA ILE A 13 -18.81 21.10 -10.93
C ILE A 13 -18.71 19.70 -10.33
N LEU A 14 -18.98 19.59 -9.03
CA LEU A 14 -19.31 18.37 -8.33
C LEU A 14 -20.60 17.82 -8.97
N GLY A 15 -20.45 17.17 -10.13
CA GLY A 15 -21.46 16.30 -10.67
C GLY A 15 -21.59 15.11 -9.73
N ALA A 16 -22.52 15.20 -8.79
CA ALA A 16 -23.02 14.06 -8.07
C ALA A 16 -23.66 13.12 -9.10
N VAL A 17 -22.88 12.16 -9.60
CA VAL A 17 -23.46 11.00 -10.26
C VAL A 17 -24.14 10.21 -9.15
N ALA A 18 -25.43 10.48 -8.94
CA ALA A 18 -26.31 9.61 -8.20
C ALA A 18 -26.49 8.34 -9.03
N ILE A 19 -25.54 7.41 -8.93
CA ILE A 19 -25.74 6.04 -9.40
C ILE A 19 -26.68 5.40 -8.37
N ALA A 20 -27.98 5.64 -8.51
CA ALA A 20 -29.00 4.81 -7.88
C ALA A 20 -29.03 3.48 -8.63
N THR A 21 -28.04 2.61 -8.41
CA THR A 21 -28.22 1.19 -8.68
C THR A 21 -29.25 0.67 -7.69
N GLU A 22 -30.49 0.52 -8.14
CA GLU A 22 -31.47 -0.37 -7.51
C GLU A 22 -30.90 -1.80 -7.58
N ILE A 23 -30.13 -2.18 -6.57
CA ILE A 23 -29.81 -3.58 -6.35
C ILE A 23 -31.14 -4.23 -5.93
N LYS A 24 -31.77 -4.96 -6.84
CA LYS A 24 -32.88 -5.86 -6.51
C LYS A 24 -32.34 -6.93 -5.56
N THR A 25 -32.44 -6.74 -4.26
CA THR A 25 -31.93 -7.64 -3.20
C THR A 25 -32.85 -8.84 -2.92
N ASN A 26 -33.66 -9.29 -3.88
CA ASN A 26 -34.70 -10.29 -3.59
C ASN A 26 -34.31 -11.75 -3.87
N ASP A 27 -33.08 -12.03 -4.31
CA ASP A 27 -32.60 -13.40 -4.39
C ASP A 27 -32.05 -13.84 -3.02
N VAL A 28 -32.97 -14.00 -2.06
CA VAL A 28 -32.67 -14.73 -0.83
C VAL A 28 -32.40 -16.17 -1.24
N LEU A 29 -31.15 -16.60 -1.12
CA LEU A 29 -30.77 -17.99 -1.37
C LEU A 29 -31.67 -18.90 -0.52
N PRO A 30 -32.10 -20.06 -1.06
CA PRO A 30 -32.90 -21.01 -0.28
C PRO A 30 -32.17 -21.39 1.01
N ALA A 31 -32.92 -21.60 2.10
CA ALA A 31 -32.36 -21.81 3.45
C ALA A 31 -31.33 -22.95 3.53
N SER A 32 -31.41 -23.93 2.63
CA SER A 32 -30.43 -25.03 2.48
C SER A 32 -29.04 -24.59 2.00
N GLN A 33 -28.91 -23.36 1.48
CA GLN A 33 -27.68 -22.76 0.99
C GLN A 33 -27.16 -21.64 1.89
N GLN A 34 -27.87 -21.34 2.99
CA GLN A 34 -27.48 -20.29 3.92
C GLN A 34 -26.40 -20.80 4.89
N LEU A 35 -25.30 -20.06 4.99
CA LEU A 35 -24.28 -20.32 6.00
C LEU A 35 -24.83 -20.06 7.40
N SER A 36 -24.42 -20.89 8.37
CA SER A 36 -24.76 -20.65 9.78
C SER A 36 -24.14 -19.33 10.26
N GLY A 37 -24.78 -18.67 11.22
CA GLY A 37 -24.24 -17.45 11.82
C GLY A 37 -22.86 -17.66 12.46
N ALA A 38 -22.60 -18.86 12.97
CA ALA A 38 -21.31 -19.26 13.52
C ALA A 38 -20.21 -19.31 12.44
N VAL A 39 -20.51 -19.93 11.28
CA VAL A 39 -19.58 -19.98 10.13
C VAL A 39 -19.29 -18.57 9.62
N VAL A 40 -20.33 -17.73 9.47
CA VAL A 40 -20.16 -16.34 9.02
C VAL A 40 -19.26 -15.56 9.97
N THR A 41 -19.46 -15.72 11.29
CA THR A 41 -18.63 -15.05 12.30
C THR A 41 -17.18 -15.53 12.23
N CYS A 42 -16.96 -16.84 12.11
CA CYS A 42 -15.64 -17.43 11.98
C CYS A 42 -14.87 -16.88 10.75
N ILE A 43 -15.52 -16.83 9.59
CA ILE A 43 -14.91 -16.30 8.35
C ILE A 43 -14.58 -14.81 8.49
N LYS A 44 -15.45 -14.01 9.13
CA LYS A 44 -15.20 -12.59 9.37
C LYS A 44 -13.95 -12.37 10.22
N THR A 45 -13.77 -13.13 11.29
CA THR A 45 -12.58 -13.06 12.13
C THR A 45 -11.32 -13.41 11.34
N ALA A 46 -11.34 -14.49 10.56
CA ALA A 46 -10.20 -14.87 9.72
C ALA A 46 -9.85 -13.78 8.68
N LEU A 47 -10.88 -13.17 8.09
CA LEU A 47 -10.71 -12.08 7.14
C LEU A 47 -10.09 -10.85 7.80
N GLU A 48 -10.57 -10.46 8.98
CA GLU A 48 -10.03 -9.32 9.73
C GLU A 48 -8.54 -9.50 10.07
N THR A 49 -8.14 -10.69 10.51
CA THR A 49 -6.73 -11.06 10.74
C THR A 49 -5.90 -10.88 9.47
N LYS A 50 -6.38 -11.39 8.33
CA LYS A 50 -5.69 -11.29 7.04
C LYS A 50 -5.52 -9.84 6.60
N GLU A 51 -6.59 -9.05 6.61
CA GLU A 51 -6.57 -7.64 6.18
C GLU A 51 -5.64 -6.81 7.09
N THR A 52 -5.68 -7.05 8.41
CA THR A 52 -4.78 -6.40 9.36
C THR A 52 -3.30 -6.70 9.04
N ALA A 53 -2.99 -7.96 8.74
CA ALA A 53 -1.63 -8.36 8.36
C ALA A 53 -1.17 -7.71 7.06
N LEU A 54 -2.05 -7.61 6.05
CA LEU A 54 -1.75 -6.94 4.79
C LEU A 54 -1.52 -5.44 4.98
N ILE A 55 -2.38 -4.74 5.73
CA ILE A 55 -2.22 -3.32 6.06
C ILE A 55 -0.87 -3.07 6.73
N SER A 56 -0.51 -3.91 7.71
CA SER A 56 0.79 -3.82 8.40
C SER A 56 1.96 -4.01 7.44
N ALA A 57 1.91 -5.03 6.57
CA ALA A 57 2.96 -5.29 5.59
C ALA A 57 3.16 -4.13 4.60
N PHE A 58 2.07 -3.53 4.11
CA PHE A 58 2.13 -2.35 3.23
C PHE A 58 2.68 -1.13 3.95
N THR A 59 2.30 -0.91 5.21
CA THR A 59 2.80 0.20 6.03
C THR A 59 4.31 0.10 6.20
N ILE A 60 4.82 -1.09 6.52
CA ILE A 60 6.27 -1.36 6.64
C ILE A 60 6.99 -1.07 5.31
N TYR A 61 6.43 -1.54 4.19
CA TYR A 61 7.00 -1.29 2.86
C TYR A 61 7.08 0.21 2.55
N GLN A 62 5.98 0.94 2.76
CA GLN A 62 5.90 2.38 2.46
C GLN A 62 6.89 3.19 3.30
N ASN A 63 6.93 2.94 4.61
CA ASN A 63 7.85 3.63 5.52
C ASN A 63 9.31 3.32 5.15
N GLY A 64 9.65 2.05 4.95
CA GLY A 64 11.00 1.67 4.55
C GLY A 64 11.43 2.25 3.19
N ALA A 65 10.50 2.37 2.23
CA ALA A 65 10.79 2.99 0.94
C ALA A 65 11.01 4.50 1.08
N LEU A 66 10.24 5.19 1.93
CA LEU A 66 10.42 6.60 2.25
C LEU A 66 11.77 6.86 2.93
N ASP A 67 12.16 6.01 3.88
CA ASP A 67 13.44 6.11 4.57
C ASP A 67 14.61 5.89 3.61
N ALA A 68 14.51 4.91 2.70
CA ALA A 68 15.51 4.68 1.66
C ALA A 68 15.64 5.88 0.71
N LEU A 69 14.53 6.54 0.37
CA LEU A 69 14.51 7.75 -0.44
C LEU A 69 15.17 8.93 0.29
N ASN A 70 14.86 9.14 1.56
CA ASN A 70 15.46 10.20 2.38
C ASN A 70 16.96 10.00 2.54
N THR A 71 17.39 8.77 2.81
CA THR A 71 18.81 8.40 2.89
C THR A 71 19.51 8.72 1.56
N ARG A 72 18.93 8.27 0.44
CA ARG A 72 19.47 8.54 -0.90
C ARG A 72 19.61 10.05 -1.16
N LYS A 73 18.58 10.84 -0.84
CA LYS A 73 18.59 12.30 -1.00
C LYS A 73 19.75 12.94 -0.23
N THR A 74 19.84 12.65 1.07
CA THR A 74 20.88 13.23 1.93
C THR A 74 22.28 12.85 1.46
N THR A 75 22.51 11.58 1.10
CA THR A 75 23.83 11.14 0.60
C THR A 75 24.17 11.76 -0.75
N LEU A 76 23.20 11.95 -1.65
CA LEU A 76 23.44 12.60 -2.93
C LEU A 76 23.81 14.07 -2.75
N LEU A 77 23.14 14.80 -1.85
CA LEU A 77 23.51 16.19 -1.55
C LEU A 77 24.94 16.26 -0.99
N ALA A 78 25.25 15.44 0.01
CA ALA A 78 26.60 15.37 0.58
C ALA A 78 27.68 14.90 -0.42
N ALA A 79 27.30 14.16 -1.48
CA ALA A 79 28.23 13.79 -2.54
C ALA A 79 28.72 15.02 -3.32
N TRP A 80 27.87 16.03 -3.50
CA TRP A 80 28.19 17.24 -4.26
C TRP A 80 29.03 18.26 -3.49
N ASP A 81 29.14 18.12 -2.17
CA ASP A 81 30.08 18.89 -1.35
C ASP A 81 31.54 18.42 -1.50
N LYS A 82 31.77 17.32 -2.25
CA LYS A 82 33.11 16.76 -2.48
C LYS A 82 33.83 17.50 -3.60
N THR A 83 35.14 17.64 -3.46
CA THR A 83 35.99 18.35 -4.45
C THR A 83 36.48 17.44 -5.58
N SER A 84 36.63 16.14 -5.33
CA SER A 84 37.13 15.19 -6.33
C SER A 84 36.01 14.55 -7.14
N LYS A 85 36.07 14.67 -8.46
CA LYS A 85 35.18 13.97 -9.40
C LYS A 85 35.12 12.46 -9.16
N LYS A 86 36.26 11.85 -8.78
CA LYS A 86 36.35 10.41 -8.48
C LYS A 86 35.53 10.04 -7.24
N GLU A 87 35.57 10.88 -6.21
CA GLU A 87 34.82 10.65 -4.97
C GLU A 87 33.33 10.87 -5.18
N ILE A 88 32.94 11.90 -5.94
CA ILE A 88 31.55 12.15 -6.34
C ILE A 88 30.99 10.91 -7.04
N LYS A 89 31.67 10.43 -8.11
CA LYS A 89 31.24 9.27 -8.89
C LYS A 89 31.10 8.01 -8.04
N THR A 90 32.09 7.75 -7.17
CA THR A 90 32.06 6.60 -6.24
C THR A 90 30.87 6.69 -5.29
N THR A 91 30.65 7.85 -4.67
CA THR A 91 29.54 8.07 -3.73
C THR A 91 28.18 7.87 -4.40
N ILE A 92 28.01 8.43 -5.60
CA ILE A 92 26.78 8.29 -6.39
C ILE A 92 26.54 6.81 -6.75
N SER A 93 27.56 6.09 -7.24
CA SER A 93 27.42 4.66 -7.57
C SER A 93 27.00 3.83 -6.36
N THR A 94 27.64 4.07 -5.21
CA THR A 94 27.34 3.37 -3.95
C THR A 94 25.93 3.65 -3.47
N VAL A 95 25.48 4.92 -3.43
CA VAL A 95 24.13 5.25 -2.95
C VAL A 95 23.04 4.61 -3.82
N TRP A 96 23.24 4.54 -5.13
CA TRP A 96 22.29 3.86 -6.03
C TRP A 96 22.27 2.35 -5.81
N LYS A 97 23.43 1.72 -5.58
CA LYS A 97 23.50 0.29 -5.25
C LYS A 97 22.76 0.01 -3.94
N THR A 98 23.04 0.78 -2.89
CA THR A 98 22.39 0.65 -1.57
C THR A 98 20.88 0.82 -1.69
N TYR A 99 20.43 1.88 -2.37
CA TYR A 99 18.99 2.14 -2.57
C TYR A 99 18.27 0.99 -3.28
N LYS A 100 18.86 0.45 -4.36
CA LYS A 100 18.30 -0.70 -5.08
C LYS A 100 18.20 -1.93 -4.18
N THR A 101 19.27 -2.23 -3.43
CA THR A 101 19.28 -3.36 -2.48
C THR A 101 18.19 -3.20 -1.41
N SER A 102 18.04 -2.00 -0.83
CA SER A 102 16.99 -1.71 0.16
C SER A 102 15.60 -1.96 -0.41
N LEU A 103 15.29 -1.45 -1.60
CA LEU A 103 13.97 -1.66 -2.22
C LEU A 103 13.70 -3.13 -2.57
N THR A 104 14.71 -3.86 -3.06
CA THR A 104 14.56 -5.30 -3.35
C THR A 104 14.25 -6.06 -2.06
N SER A 105 14.97 -5.78 -0.97
CA SER A 105 14.73 -6.40 0.33
C SER A 105 13.30 -6.12 0.83
N LEU A 106 12.86 -4.85 0.79
CA LEU A 106 11.51 -4.44 1.20
C LEU A 106 10.42 -5.12 0.35
N LYS A 107 10.62 -5.24 -0.97
CA LYS A 107 9.69 -5.96 -1.85
C LYS A 107 9.60 -7.45 -1.52
N SER A 108 10.74 -8.09 -1.24
CA SER A 108 10.77 -9.50 -0.81
C SER A 108 10.04 -9.68 0.52
N ALA A 109 10.25 -8.79 1.49
CA ALA A 109 9.54 -8.81 2.76
C ALA A 109 8.02 -8.67 2.60
N LEU A 110 7.57 -7.70 1.79
CA LEU A 110 6.15 -7.51 1.46
C LEU A 110 5.54 -8.76 0.80
N SER A 111 6.25 -9.35 -0.16
CA SER A 111 5.80 -10.57 -0.86
C SER A 111 5.63 -11.74 0.11
N THR A 112 6.62 -11.98 0.98
CA THR A 112 6.55 -13.02 2.02
C THR A 112 5.40 -12.77 2.99
N ALA A 113 5.25 -11.54 3.51
CA ALA A 113 4.18 -11.20 4.44
C ALA A 113 2.79 -11.41 3.81
N THR A 114 2.62 -11.02 2.54
CA THR A 114 1.38 -11.23 1.79
C THR A 114 1.05 -12.71 1.65
N LYS A 115 2.02 -13.54 1.25
CA LYS A 115 1.84 -14.99 1.14
C LYS A 115 1.44 -15.63 2.47
N ASN A 116 2.08 -15.20 3.55
CA ASN A 116 1.79 -15.70 4.89
C ASN A 116 0.36 -15.33 5.32
N ALA A 117 -0.06 -14.08 5.12
CA ALA A 117 -1.42 -13.64 5.44
C ALA A 117 -2.49 -14.50 4.74
N TRP A 118 -2.29 -14.79 3.44
CA TRP A 118 -3.18 -15.67 2.69
C TRP A 118 -3.16 -17.12 3.16
N SER A 119 -1.98 -17.67 3.46
CA SER A 119 -1.83 -19.04 3.97
C SER A 119 -2.55 -19.21 5.31
N THR A 120 -2.39 -18.24 6.21
CA THR A 120 -3.09 -18.19 7.51
C THR A 120 -4.59 -18.14 7.30
N TYR A 121 -5.09 -17.21 6.48
CA TYR A 121 -6.51 -17.10 6.16
C TYR A 121 -7.09 -18.42 5.63
N GLN A 122 -6.43 -19.05 4.65
CA GLN A 122 -6.87 -20.34 4.09
C GLN A 122 -6.92 -21.45 5.12
N THR A 123 -6.01 -21.42 6.10
CA THR A 123 -5.98 -22.40 7.19
C THR A 123 -7.14 -22.16 8.15
N GLU A 124 -7.38 -20.91 8.53
CA GLU A 124 -8.46 -20.53 9.45
C GLU A 124 -9.85 -20.78 8.86
N VAL A 125 -10.09 -20.41 7.60
CA VAL A 125 -11.43 -20.64 6.99
C VAL A 125 -11.79 -22.12 6.83
N LYS A 126 -10.80 -23.02 6.73
CA LYS A 126 -11.04 -24.47 6.69
C LYS A 126 -11.54 -25.02 8.03
N THR A 127 -11.28 -24.33 9.13
CA THR A 127 -11.76 -24.74 10.46
C THR A 127 -13.17 -24.21 10.75
N CYS A 128 -13.66 -23.23 9.98
CA CYS A 128 -15.03 -22.74 10.07
C CYS A 128 -16.03 -23.80 9.57
N LYS A 129 -16.83 -24.35 10.49
CA LYS A 129 -17.86 -25.37 10.23
C LYS A 129 -19.17 -25.00 10.90
#